data_AF-A0A5E4EBE5-F1
#
_entry.id   AF-A0A5E4EBE5-F1
#
_cell.length_a   1.000
_cell.length_b   1.000
_cell.length_c   1.000
_cell.angle_alpha   90.00
_cell.angle_beta   90.00
_cell.angle_gamma   90.00
#
_symmetry.space_group_name_H-M   'P 1'
#
loop_
_entity.id
_entity.type
_entity.pdbx_description
1 polymer ?
#
loop_
_entity_poly.entity_id
_entity_poly.type
_entity_poly.pdbx_seq_one_letter_code
_entity_poly.pdbx_strand_id
1 'polypeptide(L)'
;MSAYTPLPKERGTKRGMDEQKKRNMNNDHDDVLEPPTNFSMVEDGIFRSGFPQPSNFPFLQSLNLRSIIYLCPEPYPEENLEFLCSQNIQLLQFGIEGKTEPSVSILKDTILEALKVLIDVRNHPVLIHCKRGKHRTGCLVGCLRKFQNWCLSSVFEEYQRFAGVKSRATDLRFLEGFDTLLLRQCLYSIIYQYQGYGSNKRRLLYREDNLQKPQTMKV
;
A
#
# COMPACT_ATOMS: atom_id res chain seq x y z
N MET A 1 -35.99 -47.68 -61.70
CA MET A 1 -35.16 -48.14 -60.58
C MET A 1 -36.03 -48.11 -59.33
N SER A 2 -36.59 -49.26 -58.93
CA SER A 2 -37.45 -49.37 -57.75
C SER A 2 -36.67 -50.12 -56.67
N ALA A 3 -36.51 -49.47 -55.53
CA ALA A 3 -35.66 -49.89 -54.43
C ALA A 3 -36.29 -51.03 -53.63
N TYR A 4 -35.48 -52.06 -53.38
CA TYR A 4 -35.77 -53.19 -52.50
C TYR A 4 -35.47 -52.79 -51.04
N THR A 5 -36.40 -53.05 -50.12
CA THR A 5 -36.12 -53.04 -48.67
C THR A 5 -36.58 -54.37 -48.09
N PRO A 6 -35.73 -55.04 -47.30
CA PRO A 6 -36.19 -56.01 -46.30
C PRO A 6 -35.92 -55.53 -44.86
N LEU A 7 -36.86 -55.91 -43.98
CA LEU A 7 -36.86 -55.74 -42.51
C LEU A 7 -36.09 -56.90 -41.80
N PRO A 8 -36.19 -57.13 -40.46
CA PRO A 8 -35.14 -56.82 -39.48
C PRO A 8 -34.69 -58.07 -38.67
N LYS A 9 -33.74 -57.89 -37.73
CA LYS A 9 -33.45 -58.64 -36.46
C LYS A 9 -31.95 -58.46 -36.15
N GLU A 10 -31.44 -58.34 -34.93
CA GLU A 10 -31.95 -58.73 -33.61
C GLU A 10 -31.21 -58.00 -32.48
N ARG A 11 -31.68 -58.23 -31.26
CA ARG A 11 -31.39 -57.53 -30.00
C ARG A 11 -29.99 -57.80 -29.45
N GLY A 12 -29.43 -56.79 -28.77
CA GLY A 12 -28.32 -56.94 -27.84
C GLY A 12 -28.29 -55.80 -26.84
N THR A 13 -28.92 -56.00 -25.68
CA THR A 13 -28.86 -55.07 -24.53
C THR A 13 -27.53 -55.22 -23.82
N LYS A 14 -26.72 -54.14 -23.71
CA LYS A 14 -25.81 -53.96 -22.58
C LYS A 14 -25.83 -52.49 -22.14
N ARG A 15 -26.52 -52.30 -21.01
CA ARG A 15 -26.52 -51.10 -20.17
C ARG A 15 -25.11 -50.86 -19.62
N GLY A 16 -24.76 -49.59 -19.45
CA GLY A 16 -23.76 -49.14 -18.49
C GLY A 16 -22.42 -48.74 -19.11
N MET A 17 -22.32 -47.54 -19.68
CA MET A 17 -21.04 -46.86 -19.93
C MET A 17 -21.18 -45.32 -20.13
N ASP A 18 -22.20 -44.67 -19.55
CA ASP A 18 -22.51 -43.25 -19.82
C ASP A 18 -22.24 -42.25 -18.68
N GLU A 19 -21.60 -42.64 -17.57
CA GLU A 19 -21.40 -41.70 -16.43
C GLU A 19 -19.95 -41.41 -16.03
N GLN A 20 -18.95 -41.88 -16.79
CA GLN A 20 -17.53 -41.68 -16.44
C GLN A 20 -16.71 -40.93 -17.50
N LYS A 21 -17.32 -40.02 -18.27
CA LYS A 21 -16.60 -39.15 -19.22
C LYS A 21 -17.14 -37.71 -19.28
N LYS A 22 -17.53 -37.17 -18.12
CA LYS A 22 -17.81 -35.74 -17.88
C LYS A 22 -17.06 -35.20 -16.66
N ARG A 23 -15.85 -35.68 -16.44
CA ARG A 23 -14.87 -35.05 -15.55
C ARG A 23 -13.58 -34.92 -16.34
N ASN A 24 -12.98 -33.74 -16.32
CA ASN A 24 -11.83 -33.28 -17.10
C ASN A 24 -12.19 -32.47 -18.36
N MET A 25 -12.80 -31.31 -18.14
CA MET A 25 -12.38 -30.05 -18.79
C MET A 25 -12.76 -28.89 -17.87
N ASN A 26 -12.22 -28.87 -16.66
CA ASN A 26 -11.91 -27.57 -16.09
C ASN A 26 -10.51 -27.27 -16.62
N ASN A 27 -10.44 -26.40 -17.63
CA ASN A 27 -9.19 -25.74 -17.94
C ASN A 27 -8.78 -25.03 -16.65
N ASP A 28 -7.81 -25.59 -15.94
CA ASP A 28 -6.89 -24.79 -15.15
C ASP A 28 -6.11 -23.94 -16.17
N HIS A 29 -6.77 -22.90 -16.70
CA HIS A 29 -6.04 -21.74 -17.14
C HIS A 29 -5.42 -21.23 -15.84
N ASP A 30 -4.12 -21.51 -15.66
CA ASP A 30 -3.26 -20.64 -14.86
C ASP A 30 -3.45 -19.24 -15.45
N ASP A 31 -4.48 -18.53 -15.01
CA ASP A 31 -4.75 -17.16 -15.40
C ASP A 31 -3.52 -16.39 -14.97
N VAL A 32 -2.70 -16.01 -15.96
CA VAL A 32 -1.44 -15.30 -15.73
C VAL A 32 -1.80 -13.99 -15.04
N LEU A 33 -1.62 -13.94 -13.71
CA LEU A 33 -1.93 -12.77 -12.91
C LEU A 33 -0.89 -11.70 -13.21
N GLU A 34 -1.29 -10.67 -13.94
CA GLU A 34 -0.39 -9.57 -14.30
C GLU A 34 -0.39 -8.48 -13.22
N PRO A 35 0.74 -8.26 -12.52
CA PRO A 35 0.84 -7.17 -11.56
C PRO A 35 0.82 -5.82 -12.29
N PRO A 36 0.33 -4.74 -11.64
CA PRO A 36 0.42 -3.42 -12.21
C PRO A 36 1.86 -3.00 -12.49
N THR A 37 2.05 -2.05 -13.41
CA THR A 37 3.39 -1.54 -13.72
C THR A 37 4.13 -1.07 -12.47
N ASN A 38 5.44 -1.37 -12.37
CA ASN A 38 6.27 -0.98 -11.24
C ASN A 38 5.76 -1.48 -9.86
N PHE A 39 5.02 -2.59 -9.84
CA PHE A 39 4.56 -3.23 -8.62
C PHE A 39 5.72 -3.81 -7.81
N SER A 40 5.68 -3.65 -6.49
CA SER A 40 6.62 -4.27 -5.55
C SER A 40 6.06 -4.23 -4.13
N MET A 41 6.50 -5.16 -3.29
CA MET A 41 6.26 -5.12 -1.84
C MET A 41 7.27 -4.16 -1.20
N VAL A 42 6.79 -3.22 -0.40
CA VAL A 42 7.63 -2.30 0.38
C VAL A 42 7.93 -2.91 1.73
N GLU A 43 6.90 -3.38 2.41
CA GLU A 43 6.94 -4.04 3.72
C GLU A 43 5.80 -5.07 3.76
N ASP A 44 5.77 -5.92 4.79
CA ASP A 44 4.64 -6.81 4.99
C ASP A 44 3.31 -6.02 5.07
N GLY A 45 2.35 -6.40 4.23
CA GLY A 45 1.09 -5.70 4.07
C GLY A 45 1.17 -4.29 3.46
N ILE A 46 2.33 -3.84 2.96
CA ILE A 46 2.48 -2.56 2.23
C ILE A 46 3.01 -2.81 0.83
N PHE A 47 2.21 -2.46 -0.17
CA PHE A 47 2.55 -2.60 -1.57
C PHE A 47 2.70 -1.23 -2.24
N ARG A 48 3.49 -1.18 -3.31
CA ARG A 48 3.60 -0.01 -4.19
C ARG A 48 3.36 -0.41 -5.64
N SER A 49 2.80 0.50 -6.44
CA SER A 49 2.72 0.32 -7.88
C SER A 49 2.56 1.64 -8.67
N GLY A 50 2.58 1.52 -9.99
CA GLY A 50 1.96 2.46 -10.92
C GLY A 50 0.44 2.31 -10.94
N PHE A 51 -0.21 3.03 -11.85
CA PHE A 51 -1.67 3.07 -11.91
C PHE A 51 -2.25 1.71 -12.34
N PRO A 52 -3.09 1.05 -11.53
CA PRO A 52 -3.71 -0.21 -11.89
C PRO A 52 -4.62 -0.10 -13.10
N GLN A 53 -4.49 -1.02 -14.06
CA GLN A 53 -5.41 -1.17 -15.17
C GLN A 53 -6.38 -2.33 -14.90
N PRO A 54 -7.51 -2.42 -15.61
CA PRO A 54 -8.47 -3.51 -15.45
C PRO A 54 -7.87 -4.92 -15.61
N SER A 55 -6.86 -5.08 -16.48
CA SER A 55 -6.12 -6.34 -16.62
C SER A 55 -5.38 -6.77 -15.35
N ASN A 56 -5.11 -5.85 -14.42
CA ASN A 56 -4.43 -6.13 -13.15
C ASN A 56 -5.40 -6.47 -12.02
N PHE A 57 -6.70 -6.32 -12.21
CA PHE A 57 -7.69 -6.54 -11.14
C PHE A 57 -7.66 -7.96 -10.56
N PRO A 58 -7.54 -9.04 -11.37
CA PRO A 58 -7.38 -10.39 -10.82
C PRO A 58 -6.15 -10.52 -9.90
N PHE A 59 -5.02 -9.90 -10.28
CA PHE A 59 -3.83 -9.87 -9.43
C PHE A 59 -4.09 -9.10 -8.12
N LEU A 60 -4.74 -7.94 -8.20
CA LEU A 60 -5.05 -7.14 -7.00
C LEU A 60 -6.02 -7.83 -6.05
N GLN A 61 -6.95 -8.65 -6.57
CA GLN A 61 -7.83 -9.48 -5.75
C GLN A 61 -7.01 -10.46 -4.91
N SER A 62 -5.97 -11.07 -5.47
CA SER A 62 -5.12 -12.02 -4.74
C SER A 62 -4.40 -11.42 -3.53
N LEU A 63 -4.22 -10.08 -3.51
CA LEU A 63 -3.56 -9.38 -2.40
C LEU A 63 -4.49 -9.11 -1.21
N ASN A 64 -5.81 -9.31 -1.35
CA ASN A 64 -6.82 -9.02 -0.34
C ASN A 64 -6.63 -7.63 0.28
N LEU A 65 -6.46 -6.61 -0.56
CA LEU A 65 -6.26 -5.24 -0.14
C LEU A 65 -7.44 -4.75 0.69
N ARG A 66 -7.16 -3.95 1.72
CA ARG A 66 -8.16 -3.26 2.51
C ARG A 66 -8.29 -1.79 2.10
N SER A 67 -7.17 -1.19 1.73
CA SER A 67 -7.14 0.21 1.32
C SER A 67 -6.17 0.47 0.19
N ILE A 68 -6.42 1.57 -0.54
CA ILE A 68 -5.53 2.09 -1.57
C ILE A 68 -5.23 3.55 -1.28
N ILE A 69 -3.94 3.90 -1.24
CA ILE A 69 -3.46 5.27 -1.16
C ILE A 69 -3.19 5.76 -2.59
N TYR A 70 -4.00 6.70 -3.05
CA TYR A 70 -3.90 7.28 -4.38
C TYR A 70 -3.35 8.71 -4.31
N LEU A 71 -2.18 8.93 -4.90
CA LEU A 71 -1.41 10.18 -4.72
C LEU A 71 -1.63 11.23 -5.82
N CYS A 72 -2.63 11.08 -6.69
CA CYS A 72 -2.86 12.04 -7.77
C CYS A 72 -4.13 12.87 -7.54
N PRO A 73 -4.16 14.14 -7.96
CA PRO A 73 -5.32 15.02 -7.80
C PRO A 73 -6.46 14.70 -8.77
N GLU A 74 -6.16 14.01 -9.88
CA GLU A 74 -7.17 13.65 -10.88
C GLU A 74 -8.20 12.67 -10.30
N PRO A 75 -9.50 12.76 -10.66
CA PRO A 75 -10.52 11.84 -10.17
C PRO A 75 -10.17 10.39 -10.55
N TYR A 76 -10.56 9.46 -9.68
CA TYR A 76 -10.36 8.03 -9.94
C TYR A 76 -11.34 7.56 -11.03
N PRO A 77 -10.90 6.76 -12.02
CA PRO A 77 -11.77 6.23 -13.07
C PRO A 77 -12.90 5.38 -12.50
N GLU A 78 -14.07 5.46 -13.13
CA GLU A 78 -15.30 4.79 -12.68
C GLU A 78 -15.15 3.26 -12.64
N GLU A 79 -14.57 2.66 -13.68
CA GLU A 79 -14.31 1.21 -13.73
C GLU A 79 -13.42 0.73 -12.56
N ASN A 80 -12.39 1.50 -12.20
CA ASN A 80 -11.58 1.19 -11.04
C ASN A 80 -12.36 1.37 -9.73
N LEU A 81 -13.21 2.40 -9.62
CA LEU A 81 -14.05 2.62 -8.44
C LEU A 81 -15.04 1.46 -8.23
N GLU A 82 -15.67 0.97 -9.29
CA GLU A 82 -16.56 -0.20 -9.25
C GLU A 82 -15.82 -1.43 -8.73
N PHE A 83 -14.60 -1.66 -9.20
CA PHE A 83 -13.75 -2.73 -8.68
C PHE A 83 -13.48 -2.57 -7.17
N LEU A 84 -13.09 -1.37 -6.71
CA LEU A 84 -12.84 -1.12 -5.29
C LEU A 84 -14.09 -1.35 -4.44
N CYS A 85 -15.25 -0.89 -4.90
CA CYS A 85 -16.53 -1.13 -4.24
C CYS A 85 -16.85 -2.63 -4.15
N SER A 86 -16.64 -3.38 -5.23
CA SER A 86 -16.91 -4.83 -5.27
C SER A 86 -16.04 -5.63 -4.29
N GLN A 87 -14.81 -5.16 -4.05
CA GLN A 87 -13.84 -5.80 -3.16
C GLN A 87 -13.83 -5.18 -1.74
N ASN A 88 -14.72 -4.22 -1.47
CA ASN A 88 -14.77 -3.47 -0.21
C ASN A 88 -13.42 -2.80 0.15
N ILE A 89 -12.74 -2.26 -0.86
CA ILE A 89 -11.45 -1.58 -0.71
C ILE A 89 -11.69 -0.08 -0.52
N GLN A 90 -11.13 0.48 0.55
CA GLN A 90 -11.25 1.91 0.83
C GLN A 90 -10.22 2.73 0.02
N LEU A 91 -10.69 3.69 -0.79
CA LEU A 91 -9.83 4.64 -1.50
C LEU A 91 -9.50 5.85 -0.61
N LEU A 92 -8.20 6.12 -0.45
CA LEU A 92 -7.66 7.23 0.33
C LEU A 92 -6.85 8.13 -0.61
N GLN A 93 -7.45 9.23 -1.06
CA GLN A 93 -6.86 10.12 -2.04
C GLN A 93 -6.12 11.29 -1.39
N PHE A 94 -4.86 11.48 -1.81
CA PHE A 94 -4.01 12.59 -1.42
C PHE A 94 -3.46 13.26 -2.67
N GLY A 95 -4.13 14.32 -3.12
CA GLY A 95 -3.82 14.97 -4.40
C GLY A 95 -2.50 15.73 -4.37
N ILE A 96 -1.46 15.19 -5.00
CA ILE A 96 -0.18 15.89 -5.19
C ILE A 96 -0.05 16.34 -6.65
N GLU A 97 -0.04 17.65 -6.87
CA GLU A 97 0.15 18.25 -8.19
C GLU A 97 1.53 17.88 -8.78
N GLY A 98 1.53 17.52 -10.07
CA GLY A 98 2.73 16.97 -10.73
C GLY A 98 3.46 17.91 -11.69
N LYS A 99 2.90 19.09 -12.00
CA LYS A 99 3.37 19.99 -13.08
C LYS A 99 3.73 21.41 -12.60
N THR A 100 2.93 21.96 -11.70
CA THR A 100 3.23 23.15 -10.90
C THR A 100 4.11 22.70 -9.75
N GLU A 101 5.13 23.47 -9.36
CA GLU A 101 5.79 23.19 -8.08
C GLU A 101 4.79 23.58 -6.99
N PRO A 102 4.11 22.62 -6.32
CA PRO A 102 3.36 22.98 -5.13
C PRO A 102 4.35 23.63 -4.18
N SER A 103 3.89 24.64 -3.44
CA SER A 103 4.74 25.19 -2.39
C SER A 103 5.23 24.04 -1.52
N VAL A 104 6.54 24.00 -1.25
CA VAL A 104 7.19 22.86 -0.60
C VAL A 104 6.48 22.46 0.71
N SER A 105 5.81 23.41 1.38
CA SER A 105 4.96 23.17 2.55
C SER A 105 3.76 22.26 2.24
N ILE A 106 2.95 22.57 1.21
CA ILE A 106 1.73 21.81 0.90
C ILE A 106 2.07 20.36 0.56
N LEU A 107 3.18 20.15 -0.17
CA LEU A 107 3.68 18.82 -0.48
C LEU A 107 4.07 18.04 0.79
N LYS A 108 4.77 18.70 1.73
CA LYS A 108 5.16 18.10 3.01
C LYS A 108 3.94 17.70 3.82
N ASP A 109 2.95 18.57 3.94
CA ASP A 109 1.73 18.32 4.72
C ASP A 109 0.93 17.16 4.12
N THR A 110 0.76 17.15 2.80
CA THR A 110 0.04 16.07 2.09
C THR A 110 0.74 14.71 2.25
N ILE A 111 2.07 14.68 2.12
CA ILE A 111 2.86 13.45 2.34
C ILE A 111 2.80 13.01 3.80
N LEU A 112 2.80 13.95 4.75
CA LEU A 112 2.69 13.64 6.17
C LEU A 112 1.33 13.01 6.50
N GLU A 113 0.22 13.53 5.98
CA GLU A 113 -1.11 12.93 6.15
C GLU A 113 -1.20 11.55 5.50
N ALA A 114 -0.67 11.38 4.28
CA ALA A 114 -0.59 10.07 3.65
C ALA A 114 0.26 9.08 4.45
N LEU A 115 1.36 9.55 5.05
CA LEU A 115 2.23 8.73 5.89
C LEU A 115 1.53 8.32 7.19
N LYS A 116 0.74 9.18 7.82
CA LYS A 116 -0.08 8.85 9.01
C LYS A 116 -1.06 7.71 8.72
N VAL A 117 -1.71 7.75 7.56
CA VAL A 117 -2.60 6.68 7.11
C VAL A 117 -1.83 5.39 6.84
N LEU A 118 -0.65 5.50 6.23
CA LEU A 118 0.19 4.37 5.86
C LEU A 118 0.79 3.62 7.06
N ILE A 119 1.03 4.29 8.19
CA ILE A 119 1.54 3.64 9.42
C ILE A 119 0.44 3.00 10.27
N ASP A 120 -0.84 3.29 9.97
CA ASP A 120 -1.96 2.75 10.71
C ASP A 120 -2.30 1.35 10.21
N VAL A 121 -1.87 0.34 10.98
CA VAL A 121 -2.04 -1.09 10.69
C VAL A 121 -3.49 -1.51 10.40
N ARG A 122 -4.49 -0.73 10.84
CA ARG A 122 -5.91 -1.01 10.56
C ARG A 122 -6.26 -0.89 9.08
N ASN A 123 -5.45 -0.16 8.31
CA ASN A 123 -5.62 0.05 6.88
C ASN A 123 -4.97 -1.04 6.01
N HIS A 124 -4.22 -1.98 6.62
CA HIS A 124 -3.44 -2.99 5.90
C HIS A 124 -4.29 -4.24 5.59
N PRO A 125 -4.02 -4.94 4.47
CA PRO A 125 -2.99 -4.66 3.46
C PRO A 125 -3.31 -3.42 2.60
N VAL A 126 -2.31 -2.60 2.31
CA VAL A 126 -2.47 -1.32 1.62
C VAL A 126 -1.63 -1.25 0.34
N LEU A 127 -2.20 -0.71 -0.74
CA LEU A 127 -1.48 -0.41 -1.97
C LEU A 127 -1.30 1.10 -2.14
N ILE A 128 -0.06 1.53 -2.33
CA ILE A 128 0.29 2.92 -2.65
C ILE A 128 0.51 3.04 -4.15
N HIS A 129 -0.20 3.94 -4.81
CA HIS A 129 0.09 4.22 -6.20
C HIS A 129 -0.10 5.69 -6.60
N CYS A 130 0.56 6.03 -7.71
CA CYS A 130 0.29 7.25 -8.47
C CYS A 130 0.15 6.86 -9.94
N LYS A 131 0.40 7.78 -10.87
CA LYS A 131 0.36 7.46 -12.31
C LYS A 131 1.34 6.36 -12.73
N ARG A 132 2.58 6.40 -12.22
CA ARG A 132 3.67 5.50 -12.65
C ARG A 132 4.44 4.83 -11.50
N GLY A 133 4.07 5.10 -10.25
CA GLY A 133 4.72 4.51 -9.08
C GLY A 133 6.15 4.97 -8.83
N LYS A 134 6.56 6.12 -9.39
CA LYS A 134 7.94 6.63 -9.37
C LYS A 134 8.13 7.77 -8.39
N HIS A 135 7.70 8.98 -8.75
CA HIS A 135 7.97 10.22 -8.01
C HIS A 135 7.19 10.30 -6.69
N ARG A 136 5.87 10.55 -6.77
CA ARG A 136 5.00 10.72 -5.59
C ARG A 136 5.02 9.49 -4.67
N THR A 137 4.83 8.31 -5.25
CA THR A 137 4.94 7.03 -4.54
C THR A 137 6.33 6.83 -3.94
N GLY A 138 7.40 7.18 -4.67
CA GLY A 138 8.77 7.09 -4.17
C GLY A 138 9.06 8.04 -3.04
N CYS A 139 8.52 9.27 -3.06
CA CYS A 139 8.64 10.20 -1.94
C CYS A 139 7.94 9.66 -0.69
N LEU A 140 6.71 9.16 -0.80
CA LEU A 140 5.99 8.60 0.35
C LEU A 140 6.71 7.36 0.93
N VAL A 141 7.14 6.43 0.06
CA VAL A 141 7.90 5.25 0.49
C VAL A 141 9.24 5.65 1.10
N GLY A 142 9.95 6.62 0.52
CA GLY A 142 11.19 7.12 1.08
C GLY A 142 10.99 7.79 2.45
N CYS A 143 9.89 8.51 2.66
CA CYS A 143 9.52 9.05 3.97
C CYS A 143 9.23 7.92 4.98
N LEU A 144 8.57 6.84 4.56
CA LEU A 144 8.39 5.64 5.39
C LEU A 144 9.75 5.03 5.78
N ARG A 145 10.69 4.89 4.84
CA ARG A 145 12.04 4.38 5.14
C ARG A 145 12.81 5.26 6.13
N LYS A 146 12.73 6.59 5.97
CA LYS A 146 13.28 7.52 6.97
C LYS A 146 12.62 7.31 8.33
N PHE A 147 11.31 7.13 8.36
CA PHE A 147 10.58 6.84 9.60
C PHE A 147 11.05 5.52 10.23
N GLN A 148 11.39 4.51 9.43
CA GLN A 148 12.02 3.25 9.84
C GLN A 148 13.52 3.35 10.22
N ASN A 149 14.09 4.57 10.33
CA ASN A 149 15.52 4.81 10.62
C ASN A 149 16.51 4.33 9.55
N TRP A 150 16.10 4.20 8.29
CA TRP A 150 17.06 3.92 7.22
C TRP A 150 18.01 5.10 7.01
N CYS A 151 19.26 4.82 6.63
CA CYS A 151 20.20 5.87 6.24
C CYS A 151 19.79 6.50 4.91
N LEU A 152 20.08 7.79 4.72
CA LEU A 152 19.66 8.53 3.51
C LEU A 152 20.16 7.89 2.22
N SER A 153 21.38 7.31 2.23
CA SER A 153 21.94 6.61 1.07
C SER A 153 21.05 5.45 0.61
N SER A 154 20.59 4.59 1.53
CA SER A 154 19.70 3.47 1.20
C SER A 154 18.31 3.94 0.75
N VAL A 155 17.81 5.03 1.34
CA VAL A 155 16.54 5.65 0.91
C VAL A 155 16.64 6.14 -0.54
N PHE A 156 17.74 6.82 -0.88
CA PHE A 156 17.97 7.33 -2.22
C PHE A 156 18.16 6.19 -3.23
N GLU A 157 18.89 5.14 -2.86
CA GLU A 157 19.09 3.97 -3.71
C GLU A 157 17.75 3.29 -4.05
N GLU A 158 16.90 3.03 -3.05
CA GLU A 158 15.57 2.45 -3.27
C GLU A 158 14.72 3.35 -4.18
N TYR A 159 14.68 4.66 -3.90
CA TYR A 159 13.96 5.62 -4.74
C TYR A 159 14.46 5.59 -6.20
N GLN A 160 15.78 5.65 -6.40
CA GLN A 160 16.40 5.67 -7.72
C GLN A 160 16.15 4.36 -8.47
N ARG A 161 16.16 3.22 -7.79
CA ARG A 161 15.85 1.91 -8.38
C ARG A 161 14.46 1.90 -9.02
N PHE A 162 13.44 2.43 -8.35
CA PHE A 162 12.07 2.48 -8.90
C PHE A 162 11.86 3.63 -9.89
N ALA A 163 12.50 4.79 -9.67
CA ALA A 163 12.40 5.92 -10.59
C ALA A 163 13.11 5.63 -11.93
N GLY A 164 14.23 4.91 -11.88
CA GLY A 164 15.12 4.62 -13.00
C GLY A 164 15.66 5.90 -13.63
N VAL A 165 15.74 5.92 -14.97
CA VAL A 165 16.19 7.09 -15.77
C VAL A 165 15.37 8.37 -15.56
N LYS A 166 14.23 8.27 -14.87
CA LYS A 166 13.34 9.42 -14.56
C LYS A 166 13.47 9.88 -13.11
N SER A 167 14.53 9.49 -12.40
CA SER A 167 14.87 10.03 -11.09
C SER A 167 14.97 11.56 -11.11
N ARG A 168 14.45 12.23 -10.08
CA ARG A 168 14.45 13.70 -9.97
C ARG A 168 15.27 14.15 -8.77
N ALA A 169 16.14 15.13 -8.98
CA ALA A 169 16.89 15.76 -7.90
C ALA A 169 15.98 16.50 -6.89
N THR A 170 14.83 17.01 -7.34
CA THR A 170 13.82 17.64 -6.48
C THR A 170 13.28 16.67 -5.43
N ASP A 171 13.00 15.44 -5.83
CA ASP A 171 12.47 14.40 -4.94
C ASP A 171 13.53 13.96 -3.92
N LEU A 172 14.80 13.86 -4.35
CA LEU A 172 15.92 13.56 -3.45
C LEU A 172 16.14 14.66 -2.41
N ARG A 173 16.13 15.93 -2.82
CA ARG A 173 16.21 17.08 -1.91
C ARG A 173 15.02 17.14 -0.94
N PHE A 174 13.83 16.80 -1.42
CA PHE A 174 12.65 16.67 -0.57
C PHE A 174 12.84 15.59 0.49
N LEU A 175 13.29 14.40 0.09
CA LEU A 175 13.57 13.29 1.00
C LEU A 175 14.66 13.64 2.02
N GLU A 176 15.71 14.34 1.61
CA GLU A 176 16.75 14.84 2.51
C GLU A 176 16.15 15.74 3.60
N GLY A 177 15.38 16.76 3.20
CA GLY A 177 14.79 17.76 4.08
C GLY A 177 13.48 17.37 4.79
N PHE A 178 12.97 16.15 4.59
CA PHE A 178 11.74 15.70 5.25
C PHE A 178 12.01 15.30 6.71
N ASP A 179 11.38 15.98 7.67
CA ASP A 179 11.54 15.66 9.08
C ASP A 179 10.48 14.66 9.56
N THR A 180 10.94 13.59 10.23
CA THR A 180 10.07 12.55 10.81
C THR A 180 9.86 12.72 12.31
N LEU A 181 10.53 13.69 12.96
CA LEU A 181 10.51 13.88 14.41
C LEU A 181 9.10 14.16 14.94
N LEU A 182 8.33 15.01 14.26
CA LEU A 182 6.95 15.33 14.67
C LEU A 182 6.07 14.07 14.71
N LEU A 183 6.16 13.23 13.67
CA LEU A 183 5.38 11.99 13.61
C LEU A 183 5.78 11.02 14.72
N ARG A 184 7.08 10.91 15.02
CA ARG A 184 7.59 10.10 16.12
C ARG A 184 7.10 10.61 17.48
N GLN A 185 7.17 11.92 17.70
CA GLN A 185 6.68 12.54 18.93
C GLN A 185 5.18 12.29 19.13
N CYS A 186 4.39 12.41 18.07
CA CYS A 186 2.96 12.08 18.11
C CYS A 186 2.73 10.61 18.50
N LEU A 187 3.43 9.67 17.86
CA LEU A 187 3.31 8.24 18.18
C LEU A 187 3.76 7.91 19.59
N TYR A 188 4.90 8.46 20.04
CA TYR A 188 5.36 8.27 21.41
C TYR A 188 4.35 8.83 22.42
N SER A 189 3.78 10.01 22.17
CA SER A 189 2.74 10.58 23.03
C SER A 189 1.53 9.62 23.16
N ILE A 190 1.08 9.06 22.03
CA ILE A 190 0.01 8.06 22.02
C ILE A 190 0.42 6.82 22.82
N ILE A 191 1.60 6.26 22.57
CA ILE A 191 2.11 5.09 23.29
C ILE A 191 2.19 5.36 24.80
N TYR A 192 2.70 6.52 25.22
CA TYR A 192 2.79 6.91 26.63
C TYR A 192 1.41 7.07 27.28
N GLN A 193 0.43 7.61 26.56
CA GLN A 193 -0.95 7.69 27.03
C GLN A 193 -1.55 6.29 27.22
N TYR A 194 -1.40 5.40 26.23
CA TYR A 194 -1.91 4.02 26.30
C TYR A 194 -1.21 3.18 27.37
N GLN A 195 0.09 3.37 27.59
CA GLN A 195 0.85 2.68 28.63
C GLN A 195 0.63 3.25 30.05
N GLY A 196 -0.32 4.17 30.22
CA GLY A 196 -0.74 4.66 31.55
C GLY A 196 0.19 5.69 32.19
N TYR A 197 1.11 6.29 31.43
CA TYR A 197 1.90 7.43 31.91
C TYR A 197 1.10 8.75 31.88
N GLY A 198 -0.08 8.74 31.25
CA GLY A 198 -1.04 9.84 31.29
C GLY A 198 -1.74 9.92 32.64
N SER A 199 -1.34 10.89 33.47
CA SER A 199 -2.16 11.57 34.48
C SER A 199 -1.94 11.30 35.98
N ASN A 200 -1.04 10.41 36.45
CA ASN A 200 -0.90 10.26 37.93
C ASN A 200 0.46 9.93 38.57
N LYS A 201 1.62 10.01 37.88
CA LYS A 201 2.91 9.85 38.58
C LYS A 201 4.01 10.83 38.15
N ARG A 202 4.86 11.09 39.16
CA ARG A 202 5.86 12.14 39.36
C ARG A 202 6.72 12.43 38.12
N ARG A 203 6.89 13.74 37.87
CA ARG A 203 7.85 14.34 36.95
C ARG A 203 9.19 13.57 37.02
N LEU A 204 9.71 13.14 35.87
CA LEU A 204 11.08 12.65 35.76
C LEU A 204 12.02 13.80 36.17
N LEU A 205 12.59 13.71 37.37
CA LEU A 205 13.62 14.62 37.85
C LEU A 205 14.96 14.12 37.32
N TYR A 206 15.62 14.95 36.50
CA TYR A 206 17.00 14.71 36.13
C TYR A 206 17.88 14.87 37.39
N ARG A 207 18.87 14.00 37.54
CA ARG A 207 19.65 13.82 38.78
C ARG A 207 20.41 15.08 39.25
N GLU A 208 20.51 16.10 38.41
CA GLU A 208 21.23 17.35 38.68
C GLU A 208 20.45 18.34 39.57
N ASP A 209 19.13 18.18 39.73
CA ASP A 209 18.32 19.04 40.62
C ASP A 209 18.50 18.71 42.13
N ASN A 210 19.37 17.76 42.49
CA ASN A 210 19.64 17.38 43.89
C ASN A 210 20.87 18.07 44.52
N LEU A 211 21.53 18.99 43.82
CA LEU A 211 22.61 19.79 44.42
C LEU A 211 22.02 20.99 45.19
N GLN A 212 21.67 20.70 46.45
CA GLN A 212 21.67 21.58 47.63
C GLN A 212 21.47 23.09 47.39
N LYS A 213 20.28 23.61 47.67
CA LYS A 213 20.16 24.98 48.18
C LYS A 213 20.56 24.97 49.67
N PRO A 214 21.55 25.77 50.10
CA PRO A 214 21.88 25.90 51.51
C PRO A 214 20.67 26.45 52.29
N GLN A 215 20.35 25.79 53.41
CA GLN A 215 19.42 26.34 54.40
C GLN A 215 20.02 27.62 54.97
N THR A 216 19.42 28.77 54.67
CA THR A 216 19.68 30.01 55.39
C THR A 216 19.09 29.85 56.79
N MET A 217 19.97 29.76 57.78
CA MET A 217 19.64 29.81 59.19
C MET A 217 19.02 31.17 59.52
N LYS A 218 17.90 31.13 60.26
CA LYS A 218 17.28 32.29 60.87
C LYS A 218 18.22 32.89 61.91
N VAL A 219 18.35 34.22 61.91
CA VAL A 219 18.68 35.04 63.07
C VAL A 219 17.60 36.12 63.16
#